data_AF-A0A918MRB6-F1
#
_entry.id   AF-A0A918MRB6-F1
#
_cell.length_a   1.000
_cell.length_b   1.000
_cell.length_c   1.000
_cell.angle_alpha   90.00
_cell.angle_beta   90.00
_cell.angle_gamma   90.00
#
_symmetry.space_group_name_H-M   'P 1'
#
loop_
_entity.id
_entity.type
_entity.pdbx_description
1 polymer ?
#
loop_
_entity_poly.entity_id
_entity_poly.type
_entity_poly.pdbx_seq_one_letter_code
_entity_poly.pdbx_strand_id
1 'polypeptide(L)'
;MHGTVNELLTLYGEHSKGIIWAHNTHIGDAEYTNMRRSGEKNIGQLSRADLGNENVFLIGFTTYEGKVIAGSKWGAKMQEMTIPPAVPNSIEYELNTLGLEKMYIIFDQEDRTEKNLKITGNRAVGVVYNPKWDQRQFVPTIVPMRYDALFFFKRTTAVHALKR
;
A
#
# COMPACT_ATOMS: atom_id res chain seq x y z
N MET A 1 -11.50 6.83 11.32
CA MET A 1 -10.10 7.08 10.89
C MET A 1 -9.98 8.38 10.11
N HIS A 2 -10.66 8.55 8.96
CA HIS A 2 -10.59 9.82 8.22
C HIS A 2 -11.06 11.06 9.01
N GLY A 3 -12.17 10.98 9.74
CA GLY A 3 -12.64 12.11 10.58
C GLY A 3 -11.59 12.61 11.59
N THR A 4 -10.80 11.69 12.16
CA THR A 4 -9.69 12.03 13.08
C THR A 4 -8.58 12.82 12.38
N VAL A 5 -8.34 12.59 11.08
CA VAL A 5 -7.39 13.39 10.30
C VAL A 5 -7.85 14.85 10.25
N ASN A 6 -9.12 15.07 9.93
CA ASN A 6 -9.70 16.42 9.82
C ASN A 6 -9.75 17.14 11.18
N GLU A 7 -10.07 16.41 12.25
CA GLU A 7 -10.02 16.93 13.62
C GLU A 7 -8.60 17.38 14.01
N LEU A 8 -7.58 16.56 13.71
CA LEU A 8 -6.19 16.91 14.02
C LEU A 8 -5.71 18.10 13.19
N LEU A 9 -6.01 18.15 11.89
CA LEU A 9 -5.67 19.31 11.05
C LEU A 9 -6.34 20.59 11.56
N THR A 10 -7.60 20.50 11.99
CA THR A 10 -8.32 21.63 12.59
C THR A 10 -7.67 22.07 13.90
N LEU A 11 -7.28 21.12 14.77
CA LEU A 11 -6.65 21.39 16.06
C LEU A 11 -5.28 22.08 15.92
N TYR A 12 -4.45 21.64 14.97
CA TYR A 12 -3.11 22.18 14.76
C TYR A 12 -3.05 23.39 13.80
N GLY A 13 -4.17 23.70 13.13
CA GLY A 13 -4.33 24.91 12.32
C GLY A 13 -4.00 24.73 10.83
N GLU A 14 -4.34 25.76 10.04
CA GLU A 14 -4.33 25.76 8.56
C GLU A 14 -2.96 25.44 7.92
N HIS A 15 -1.85 25.74 8.60
CA HIS A 15 -0.50 25.48 8.11
C HIS A 15 0.12 24.18 8.64
N SER A 16 -0.66 23.38 9.37
CA SER A 16 -0.19 22.12 9.90
C SER A 16 0.04 21.09 8.79
N LYS A 17 0.95 20.15 9.04
CA LYS A 17 1.20 18.99 8.18
C LYS A 17 1.14 17.73 9.02
N GLY A 18 0.63 16.65 8.44
CA GLY A 18 0.49 15.37 9.12
C GLY A 18 1.08 14.23 8.30
N ILE A 19 1.49 13.17 8.99
CA ILE A 19 1.86 11.89 8.37
C ILE A 19 0.88 10.84 8.89
N ILE A 20 0.18 10.20 7.96
CA ILE A 20 -0.72 9.09 8.27
C ILE A 20 0.03 7.80 7.96
N TRP A 21 0.36 7.04 9.00
CA TRP A 21 0.96 5.73 8.84
C TRP A 21 -0.10 4.65 8.97
N ALA A 22 -0.46 4.02 7.86
CA ALA A 22 -1.44 2.95 7.82
C ALA A 22 -1.15 1.97 6.66
N HIS A 23 -1.82 0.82 6.67
CA HIS A 23 -1.67 -0.20 5.65
C HIS A 23 -2.05 0.33 4.25
N ASN A 24 -1.44 -0.20 3.19
CA ASN A 24 -1.68 0.18 1.78
C ASN A 24 -3.16 0.22 1.37
N THR A 25 -4.00 -0.64 1.96
CA THR A 25 -5.46 -0.68 1.69
C THR A 25 -6.19 0.52 2.29
N HIS A 26 -5.61 1.20 3.26
CA HIS A 26 -6.16 2.40 3.89
C HIS A 26 -5.62 3.70 3.29
N ILE A 27 -4.35 3.72 2.88
CA ILE A 27 -3.65 4.95 2.44
C ILE A 27 -3.62 5.15 0.93
N GLY A 28 -3.68 4.09 0.11
CA GLY A 28 -3.70 4.26 -1.34
C GLY A 28 -5.03 4.87 -1.79
N ASP A 29 -5.14 5.34 -3.01
CA ASP A 29 -6.44 5.80 -3.52
C ASP A 29 -7.33 4.61 -3.91
N ALA A 30 -8.40 4.39 -3.14
CA ALA A 30 -9.33 3.27 -3.33
C ALA A 30 -10.05 3.30 -4.69
N GLU A 31 -10.19 4.47 -5.33
CA GLU A 31 -10.86 4.59 -6.64
C GLU A 31 -10.16 3.77 -7.73
N TYR A 32 -8.86 3.57 -7.58
CA TYR A 32 -8.00 2.85 -8.51
C TYR A 32 -7.73 1.40 -8.08
N THR A 33 -8.67 0.83 -7.33
CA THR A 33 -8.69 -0.57 -6.93
C THR A 33 -10.07 -1.21 -7.14
N ASN A 34 -10.21 -2.49 -6.85
CA ASN A 34 -11.53 -3.14 -6.82
C ASN A 34 -12.44 -2.67 -5.68
N MET A 35 -11.93 -1.93 -4.68
CA MET A 35 -12.73 -1.33 -3.59
C MET A 35 -13.81 -0.37 -4.13
N ARG A 36 -13.53 0.30 -5.25
CA ARG A 36 -14.52 1.13 -5.97
C ARG A 36 -15.80 0.34 -6.28
N ARG A 37 -15.68 -0.94 -6.64
CA ARG A 37 -16.84 -1.79 -7.00
C ARG A 37 -17.64 -2.22 -5.79
N SER A 38 -17.02 -2.31 -4.60
CA SER A 38 -17.72 -2.60 -3.35
C SER A 38 -18.24 -1.35 -2.64
N GLY A 39 -18.05 -0.15 -3.21
CA GLY A 39 -18.42 1.12 -2.58
C GLY A 39 -17.55 1.49 -1.38
N GLU A 40 -16.44 0.78 -1.18
CA GLU A 40 -15.50 1.04 -0.11
C GLU A 40 -14.66 2.28 -0.42
N LYS A 41 -14.57 3.18 0.56
CA LYS A 41 -13.68 4.34 0.53
C LYS A 41 -12.60 4.16 1.58
N ASN A 42 -11.43 4.75 1.34
CA ASN A 42 -10.34 4.73 2.29
C ASN A 42 -9.81 6.14 2.57
N ILE A 43 -8.82 6.22 3.47
CA ILE A 43 -8.30 7.50 3.96
C ILE A 43 -7.64 8.26 2.80
N GLY A 44 -6.87 7.59 1.94
CA GLY A 44 -6.21 8.21 0.80
C GLY A 44 -7.18 8.91 -0.14
N GLN A 45 -8.23 8.20 -0.57
CA GLN A 45 -9.27 8.75 -1.44
C GLN A 45 -10.01 9.92 -0.79
N LEU A 46 -10.43 9.76 0.47
CA LEU A 46 -11.18 10.79 1.18
C LEU A 46 -10.33 12.04 1.43
N SER A 47 -9.07 11.88 1.81
CA SER A 47 -8.15 12.99 2.02
C SER A 47 -7.90 13.77 0.73
N ARG A 48 -7.75 13.09 -0.42
CA ARG A 48 -7.67 13.78 -1.73
C ARG A 48 -8.96 14.51 -2.08
N ALA A 49 -10.13 13.94 -1.76
CA ALA A 49 -11.41 14.58 -2.00
C ALA A 49 -11.62 15.85 -1.15
N ASP A 50 -11.16 15.82 0.11
CA ASP A 50 -11.32 16.94 1.05
C ASP A 50 -10.26 18.03 0.87
N LEU A 51 -9.00 17.64 0.61
CA LEU A 51 -7.84 18.55 0.64
C LEU A 51 -7.27 18.87 -0.75
N GLY A 52 -7.66 18.16 -1.80
CA GLY A 52 -7.06 18.27 -3.13
C GLY A 52 -5.82 17.39 -3.32
N ASN A 53 -5.52 17.04 -4.57
CA ASN A 53 -4.43 16.12 -4.92
C ASN A 53 -3.05 16.71 -4.64
N GLU A 54 -2.91 18.03 -4.77
CA GLU A 54 -1.68 18.78 -4.54
C GLU A 54 -1.28 18.86 -3.05
N ASN A 55 -2.23 18.66 -2.15
CA ASN A 55 -2.02 18.71 -0.69
C ASN A 55 -1.87 17.33 -0.07
N VAL A 56 -2.05 16.25 -0.84
CA VAL A 56 -2.03 14.86 -0.34
C VAL A 56 -1.07 14.02 -1.16
N PHE A 57 -0.02 13.51 -0.49
CA PHE A 57 0.98 12.65 -1.10
C PHE A 57 0.86 11.22 -0.57
N LEU A 58 0.51 10.26 -1.43
CA LEU A 58 0.25 8.86 -1.07
C LEU A 58 1.47 7.98 -1.36
N ILE A 59 2.01 7.31 -0.34
CA ILE A 59 3.20 6.45 -0.46
C ILE A 59 2.83 4.98 -0.22
N GLY A 60 2.92 4.16 -1.26
CA GLY A 60 2.79 2.72 -1.17
C GLY A 60 4.11 2.02 -0.84
N PHE A 61 4.01 0.86 -0.19
CA PHE A 61 5.15 -0.03 0.06
C PHE A 61 4.88 -1.41 -0.51
N THR A 62 5.86 -2.04 -1.15
CA THR A 62 5.69 -3.41 -1.63
C THR A 62 6.96 -4.25 -1.58
N THR A 63 6.77 -5.57 -1.58
CA THR A 63 7.84 -6.57 -1.43
C THR A 63 7.67 -7.77 -2.36
N TYR A 64 8.77 -8.19 -2.99
CA TYR A 64 8.76 -9.36 -3.88
C TYR A 64 8.66 -10.68 -3.11
N GLU A 65 9.45 -10.84 -2.06
CA GLU A 65 9.41 -12.00 -1.15
C GLU A 65 9.89 -11.61 0.23
N GLY A 66 9.86 -12.55 1.19
CA GLY A 66 10.49 -12.32 2.49
C GLY A 66 9.74 -12.96 3.63
N LYS A 67 9.65 -12.24 4.74
CA LYS A 67 9.00 -12.69 5.97
C LYS A 67 8.19 -11.56 6.61
N VAL A 68 7.08 -11.92 7.24
CA VAL A 68 6.17 -11.01 7.93
C VAL A 68 5.79 -11.55 9.30
N ILE A 69 5.41 -10.68 10.22
CA ILE A 69 4.70 -11.08 11.44
C ILE A 69 3.19 -10.98 11.20
N ALA A 70 2.47 -12.08 11.32
CA ALA A 70 1.01 -12.13 11.18
C ALA A 70 0.40 -13.23 12.06
N GLY A 71 -0.93 -13.20 12.24
CA GLY A 71 -1.69 -14.31 12.81
C GLY A 71 -2.30 -15.19 11.72
N SER A 72 -2.50 -16.48 12.00
CA SER A 72 -3.19 -17.39 11.05
C SER A 72 -4.70 -17.15 10.97
N LYS A 73 -5.26 -16.46 11.97
CA LYS A 73 -6.64 -16.00 12.06
C LYS A 73 -6.72 -14.86 13.08
N TRP A 74 -7.86 -14.17 13.12
CA TRP A 74 -8.12 -13.18 14.16
C TRP A 74 -7.96 -13.77 15.56
N GLY A 75 -7.22 -13.05 16.42
CA GLY A 75 -6.90 -13.48 17.78
C GLY A 75 -5.84 -14.57 17.90
N ALA A 76 -5.28 -15.08 16.80
CA ALA A 76 -4.17 -16.03 16.87
C ALA A 76 -2.88 -15.36 17.37
N LYS A 77 -1.96 -16.16 17.91
CA LYS A 77 -0.61 -15.70 18.26
C LYS A 77 0.09 -15.15 17.01
N MET A 78 0.87 -14.09 17.20
CA MET A 78 1.80 -13.58 16.18
C MET A 78 2.80 -14.67 15.79
N GLN A 79 3.02 -14.84 14.50
CA GLN A 79 3.94 -15.82 13.94
C GLN A 79 4.76 -15.16 12.84
N GLU A 80 6.03 -15.52 12.76
CA GLU A 80 6.82 -15.28 11.56
C GLU A 80 6.31 -16.19 10.44
N MET A 81 5.93 -15.59 9.32
CA MET A 81 5.40 -16.27 8.15
C MET A 81 6.19 -15.89 6.91
N THR A 82 6.43 -16.86 6.04
CA THR A 82 7.09 -16.65 4.75
C THR A 82 6.14 -15.97 3.78
N ILE A 83 6.61 -14.89 3.15
CA ILE A 83 6.01 -14.32 1.94
C ILE A 83 6.69 -15.00 0.74
N PRO A 84 5.98 -15.82 -0.06
CA PRO A 84 6.57 -16.44 -1.23
C PRO A 84 6.89 -15.38 -2.30
N PRO A 85 7.68 -15.72 -3.34
CA PRO A 85 7.86 -14.86 -4.50
C PRO A 85 6.55 -14.33 -5.07
N ALA A 86 6.55 -13.07 -5.52
CA ALA A 86 5.36 -12.45 -6.08
C ALA A 86 4.90 -13.16 -7.35
N VAL A 87 3.58 -13.15 -7.57
CA VAL A 87 2.99 -13.82 -8.74
C VAL A 87 3.41 -13.12 -10.04
N PRO A 88 3.56 -13.85 -11.16
CA PRO A 88 3.84 -13.24 -12.45
C PRO A 88 2.85 -12.11 -12.79
N ASN A 89 3.35 -11.06 -13.45
CA ASN A 89 2.57 -9.89 -13.87
C ASN A 89 1.99 -9.03 -12.73
N SER A 90 2.43 -9.24 -11.48
CA SER A 90 2.22 -8.27 -10.39
C SER A 90 3.28 -7.16 -10.44
N ILE A 91 2.98 -6.01 -9.85
CA ILE A 91 3.95 -4.89 -9.79
C ILE A 91 5.24 -5.33 -9.09
N GLU A 92 5.14 -6.16 -8.07
CA GLU A 92 6.30 -6.69 -7.36
C GLU A 92 7.17 -7.58 -8.24
N TYR A 93 6.55 -8.38 -9.11
CA TYR A 93 7.26 -9.22 -10.06
C TYR A 93 7.96 -8.37 -11.13
N GLU A 94 7.26 -7.39 -11.70
CA GLU A 94 7.81 -6.47 -12.69
C GLU A 94 9.01 -5.70 -12.13
N LEU A 95 8.88 -5.12 -10.92
CA LEU A 95 9.98 -4.41 -10.27
C LEU A 95 11.17 -5.31 -9.93
N ASN A 96 10.93 -6.58 -9.57
CA ASN A 96 12.02 -7.53 -9.31
C ASN A 96 12.86 -7.82 -10.57
N THR A 97 12.28 -7.72 -11.79
CA THR A 97 13.03 -7.94 -13.04
C THR A 97 14.13 -6.91 -13.28
N LEU A 98 14.06 -5.75 -12.62
CA LEU A 98 15.07 -4.69 -12.68
C LEU A 98 16.37 -5.07 -11.95
N GLY A 99 16.37 -6.14 -11.15
CA GLY A 99 17.55 -6.65 -10.45
C GLY A 99 18.01 -5.80 -9.26
N LEU A 100 17.22 -4.80 -8.85
CA LEU A 100 17.53 -3.92 -7.73
C LEU A 100 17.01 -4.51 -6.41
N GLU A 101 17.80 -4.41 -5.33
CA GLU A 101 17.39 -4.91 -4.01
C GLU A 101 16.36 -3.99 -3.33
N LYS A 102 16.48 -2.69 -3.55
CA LYS A 102 15.59 -1.66 -3.01
C LYS A 102 15.52 -0.51 -4.00
N MET A 103 14.32 0.02 -4.21
CA MET A 103 14.13 1.21 -5.03
C MET A 103 12.83 1.92 -4.62
N TYR A 104 12.66 3.14 -5.10
CA TYR A 104 11.37 3.80 -5.07
C TYR A 104 11.12 4.46 -6.43
N ILE A 105 9.85 4.64 -6.74
CA ILE A 105 9.38 5.37 -7.92
C ILE A 105 8.52 6.52 -7.40
N ILE A 106 8.71 7.71 -7.96
CA ILE A 106 7.79 8.85 -7.79
C ILE A 106 7.08 9.00 -9.13
N PHE A 107 5.74 8.97 -9.10
CA PHE A 107 4.93 9.07 -10.31
C PHE A 107 4.57 10.53 -10.58
N ASP A 108 4.69 10.93 -11.85
CA ASP A 108 4.26 12.24 -12.31
C ASP A 108 3.11 12.14 -13.34
N GLN A 109 2.84 13.23 -14.05
CA GLN A 109 1.76 13.26 -15.04
C GLN A 109 2.07 12.43 -16.29
N GLU A 110 3.34 12.23 -16.64
CA GLU A 110 3.74 11.41 -17.80
C GLU A 110 3.48 9.91 -17.52
N ASP A 111 3.60 9.50 -16.26
CA ASP A 111 3.25 8.16 -15.79
C ASP A 111 1.75 7.88 -15.79
N ARG A 112 0.92 8.93 -15.75
CA ARG A 112 -0.55 8.83 -15.66
C ARG A 112 -1.27 8.88 -17.02
N THR A 113 -0.54 8.57 -18.08
CA THR A 113 -1.08 8.49 -19.44
C THR A 113 -1.79 7.15 -19.68
N GLU A 114 -2.81 7.12 -20.57
CA GLU A 114 -3.65 5.93 -20.81
C GLU A 114 -2.84 4.63 -21.07
N LYS A 115 -1.71 4.73 -21.78
CA LYS A 115 -0.80 3.60 -22.06
C LYS A 115 -0.22 2.94 -20.80
N ASN A 116 -0.08 3.71 -19.72
CA ASN A 116 0.51 3.31 -18.44
C ASN A 116 -0.55 2.94 -17.40
N LEU A 117 -1.84 3.21 -17.64
CA LEU A 117 -2.95 2.92 -16.73
C LEU A 117 -3.42 1.45 -16.81
N LYS A 118 -2.48 0.51 -16.67
CA LYS A 118 -2.77 -0.93 -16.66
C LYS A 118 -3.17 -1.39 -15.28
N ILE A 119 -4.16 -2.28 -15.22
CA ILE A 119 -4.52 -2.97 -13.98
C ILE A 119 -3.50 -4.08 -13.75
N THR A 120 -2.78 -4.00 -12.64
CA THR A 120 -1.86 -5.04 -12.15
C THR A 120 -2.26 -5.45 -10.73
N GLY A 121 -1.76 -6.60 -10.27
CA GLY A 121 -1.87 -6.98 -8.86
C GLY A 121 -0.83 -6.22 -8.03
N ASN A 122 -1.27 -5.64 -6.91
CA ASN A 122 -0.38 -5.13 -5.86
C ASN A 122 -0.65 -5.89 -4.56
N ARG A 123 0.37 -6.57 -4.03
CA ARG A 123 0.28 -7.40 -2.82
C ARG A 123 -0.04 -6.55 -1.58
N ALA A 124 -0.99 -7.02 -0.78
CA ALA A 124 -1.45 -6.35 0.44
C ALA A 124 -1.61 -7.36 1.59
N VAL A 125 -0.49 -7.78 2.19
CA VAL A 125 -0.49 -8.72 3.33
C VAL A 125 -0.90 -8.00 4.62
N GLY A 126 -2.04 -8.40 5.17
CA GLY A 126 -2.56 -7.84 6.42
C GLY A 126 -2.09 -8.57 7.69
N VAL A 127 -2.74 -8.23 8.82
CA VAL A 127 -2.47 -8.83 10.14
C VAL A 127 -2.88 -10.30 10.24
N VAL A 128 -3.74 -10.76 9.34
CA VAL A 128 -4.09 -12.18 9.16
C VAL A 128 -3.53 -12.63 7.82
N TYR A 129 -2.72 -13.69 7.83
CA TYR A 129 -2.05 -14.17 6.64
C TYR A 129 -1.93 -15.70 6.62
N ASN A 130 -2.00 -16.26 5.42
CA ASN A 130 -1.73 -17.66 5.16
C ASN A 130 -0.87 -17.76 3.90
N PRO A 131 0.42 -18.14 4.01
CA PRO A 131 1.32 -18.25 2.85
C PRO A 131 0.79 -19.14 1.73
N LYS A 132 0.00 -20.17 2.06
CA LYS A 132 -0.60 -21.08 1.06
C LYS A 132 -1.63 -20.39 0.17
N TRP A 133 -2.16 -19.24 0.59
CA TRP A 133 -3.17 -18.47 -0.13
C TRP A 133 -2.67 -17.06 -0.49
N ASP A 134 -1.35 -16.87 -0.60
CA ASP A 134 -0.74 -15.57 -0.89
C ASP A 134 -1.27 -14.92 -2.18
N GLN A 135 -1.63 -15.73 -3.18
CA GLN A 135 -2.23 -15.25 -4.43
C GLN A 135 -3.51 -14.40 -4.21
N ARG A 136 -4.22 -14.59 -3.08
CA ARG A 136 -5.41 -13.81 -2.73
C ARG A 136 -5.08 -12.43 -2.16
N GLN A 137 -3.82 -12.14 -1.86
CA GLN A 137 -3.38 -10.85 -1.31
C GLN A 137 -3.16 -9.79 -2.39
N PHE A 138 -3.25 -10.14 -3.68
CA PHE A 138 -3.01 -9.21 -4.77
C PHE A 138 -4.28 -8.44 -5.10
N VAL A 139 -4.26 -7.15 -4.75
CA VAL A 139 -5.36 -6.21 -5.01
C VAL A 139 -5.20 -5.69 -6.44
N PRO A 140 -6.21 -5.85 -7.33
CA PRO A 140 -6.20 -5.19 -8.64
C PRO A 140 -6.05 -3.69 -8.48
N THR A 141 -5.06 -3.10 -9.14
CA THR A 141 -4.58 -1.74 -8.89
C THR A 141 -4.09 -1.08 -10.16
N ILE A 142 -4.39 0.22 -10.34
CA ILE A 142 -3.66 1.08 -11.27
C ILE A 142 -2.63 1.88 -10.46
N VAL A 143 -1.38 1.41 -10.46
CA VAL A 143 -0.33 1.85 -9.52
C VAL A 143 -0.07 3.37 -9.53
N PRO A 144 0.17 4.04 -10.68
CA PRO A 144 0.47 5.47 -10.71
C PRO A 144 -0.71 6.37 -10.32
N MET A 145 -1.92 5.81 -10.25
CA MET A 145 -3.11 6.52 -9.78
C MET A 145 -3.38 6.26 -8.30
N ARG A 146 -3.12 5.02 -7.84
CA ARG A 146 -3.26 4.62 -6.44
C ARG A 146 -2.26 5.32 -5.51
N TYR A 147 -1.06 5.61 -5.99
CA TYR A 147 0.01 6.21 -5.21
C TYR A 147 0.72 7.34 -5.97
N ASP A 148 1.32 8.27 -5.25
CA ASP A 148 2.27 9.26 -5.78
C ASP A 148 3.70 8.74 -5.72
N ALA A 149 4.00 7.82 -4.78
CA ALA A 149 5.25 7.08 -4.77
C ALA A 149 5.04 5.61 -4.36
N LEU A 150 5.88 4.72 -4.88
CA LEU A 150 5.91 3.32 -4.50
C LEU A 150 7.32 2.90 -4.11
N PHE A 151 7.49 2.45 -2.87
CA PHE A 151 8.73 1.87 -2.36
C PHE A 151 8.70 0.37 -2.57
N PHE A 152 9.80 -0.16 -3.09
CA PHE A 152 10.00 -1.58 -3.35
C PHE A 152 11.19 -2.11 -2.57
N PHE A 153 10.98 -3.25 -1.93
CA PHE A 153 12.02 -4.04 -1.28
C PHE A 153 11.96 -5.46 -1.83
N LYS A 154 13.04 -5.94 -2.45
CA LYS A 154 13.05 -7.29 -3.01
C LYS A 154 12.82 -8.34 -1.93
N ARG A 155 13.51 -8.20 -0.81
CA ARG A 155 13.39 -9.10 0.35
C ARG A 155 13.13 -8.33 1.63
N THR A 156 12.11 -8.76 2.37
CA THR A 156 11.80 -8.26 3.71
C THR A 156 12.09 -9.31 4.79
N THR A 157 12.34 -8.84 6.00
CA THR A 157 12.44 -9.67 7.21
C THR A 157 11.29 -9.36 8.15
N ALA A 158 10.91 -10.33 8.98
CA ALA A 158 9.87 -10.12 9.97
C ALA A 158 10.29 -9.03 10.96
N VAL A 159 9.36 -8.13 11.28
CA VAL A 159 9.60 -7.08 12.26
C VAL A 159 9.82 -7.68 13.64
N HIS A 160 10.71 -7.08 14.42
CA HIS A 160 10.89 -7.41 15.82
C HIS A 160 10.17 -6.38 16.68
N ALA A 161 9.55 -6.83 17.76
CA ALA A 161 9.05 -5.89 18.77
C ALA A 161 10.21 -5.03 19.27
N LEU A 162 9.99 -3.72 19.35
CA LEU A 162 10.94 -2.82 19.97
C LEU A 162 11.15 -3.29 21.41
N LYS A 163 12.42 -3.59 21.76
CA LYS A 163 12.77 -3.88 23.15
C LYS A 163 12.52 -2.60 23.95
N ARG A 164 11.81 -2.71 25.06
CA ARG A 164 11.64 -1.61 26.02
C ARG A 164 12.95 -1.31 26.72
#